data_AF-A0A7J7FUH1-F1
#
_entry.id   AF-A0A7J7FUH1-F1
#
_cell.length_a   1.000
_cell.length_b   1.000
_cell.length_c   1.000
_cell.angle_alpha   90.00
_cell.angle_beta   90.00
_cell.angle_gamma   90.00
#
_symmetry.space_group_name_H-M   'P 1'
#
loop_
_entity.id
_entity.type
_entity.pdbx_description
1 polymer ?
#
loop_
_entity_poly.entity_id
_entity_poly.type
_entity_poly.pdbx_seq_one_letter_code
_entity_poly.pdbx_strand_id
1 'polypeptide(L)'
;MNSELYTFGPYKITPKEVFYSTDLCFAMVNLRPVVPAQKVGSRLENYHKASSLTLTIQDGPQAGQTVPHVHIHILPRKSGDFEKSDDAYDAIDEKEKELKQKLDLDKERKDRTLEEMSEEADEYRRLLS
;
A
#
# COMPACT_ATOMS: atom_id res chain seq x y z
N MET A 1 -13.26 -0.87 -21.66
CA MET A 1 -13.10 -1.31 -20.26
C MET A 1 -14.20 -0.64 -19.47
N ASN A 2 -15.04 -1.42 -18.77
CA ASN A 2 -16.22 -0.91 -18.06
C ASN A 2 -15.86 0.31 -17.21
N SER A 3 -16.67 1.37 -17.32
CA SER A 3 -16.55 2.60 -16.53
C SER A 3 -17.04 2.42 -15.09
N GLU A 4 -17.06 1.18 -14.59
CA GLU A 4 -17.61 0.85 -13.29
C GLU A 4 -16.55 1.05 -12.20
N LEU A 5 -16.92 1.79 -11.16
CA LEU A 5 -16.09 2.05 -10.00
C LEU A 5 -15.96 0.78 -9.15
N TYR A 6 -14.76 0.50 -8.66
CA TYR A 6 -14.51 -0.56 -7.68
C TYR A 6 -14.86 -0.07 -6.27
N THR A 7 -15.09 -1.00 -5.33
CA THR A 7 -15.47 -0.67 -3.95
C THR A 7 -14.49 -1.25 -2.94
N PHE A 8 -14.06 -0.42 -1.99
CA PHE A 8 -13.20 -0.78 -0.86
C PHE A 8 -13.79 -0.20 0.43
N GLY A 9 -14.62 -0.99 1.13
CA GLY A 9 -15.43 -0.47 2.24
C GLY A 9 -16.34 0.68 1.77
N PRO A 10 -16.36 1.85 2.45
CA PRO A 10 -17.15 3.00 2.03
C PRO A 10 -16.54 3.76 0.83
N TYR A 11 -15.31 3.44 0.44
CA TYR A 11 -14.56 4.20 -0.56
C TYR A 11 -14.80 3.66 -1.98
N LYS A 12 -14.87 4.60 -2.95
CA LYS A 12 -14.93 4.30 -4.37
C LYS A 12 -13.53 4.37 -4.96
N ILE A 13 -13.11 3.29 -5.59
CA ILE A 13 -11.79 3.16 -6.21
C ILE A 13 -11.95 3.28 -7.72
N THR A 14 -11.16 4.14 -8.32
CA THR A 14 -11.20 4.37 -9.76
C THR A 14 -10.49 3.23 -10.49
N PRO A 15 -10.92 2.85 -11.71
CA PRO A 15 -10.17 1.87 -12.51
C PRO A 15 -8.70 2.26 -12.77
N LYS A 16 -8.39 3.56 -12.67
CA LYS A 16 -7.02 4.07 -12.80
C LYS A 16 -6.10 3.67 -11.66
N GLU A 17 -6.66 3.35 -10.49
CA GLU A 17 -5.91 2.86 -9.34
C GLU A 17 -5.80 1.33 -9.37
N VAL A 18 -6.44 0.61 -10.30
CA VAL A 18 -6.46 -0.86 -10.34
C VAL A 18 -5.44 -1.39 -11.36
N PHE A 19 -4.47 -2.19 -10.92
CA PHE A 19 -3.43 -2.75 -11.80
C PHE A 19 -3.60 -4.23 -12.16
N TYR A 20 -4.50 -4.95 -11.47
CA TYR A 20 -4.85 -6.32 -11.81
C TYR A 20 -6.29 -6.62 -11.38
N SER A 21 -7.03 -7.43 -12.12
CA SER A 21 -8.37 -7.85 -11.74
C SER A 21 -8.72 -9.25 -12.26
N THR A 22 -9.59 -9.93 -11.53
CA THR A 22 -10.23 -11.20 -11.87
C THR A 22 -11.72 -11.09 -11.56
N ASP A 23 -12.48 -12.15 -11.83
CA ASP A 23 -13.93 -12.19 -11.54
C ASP A 23 -14.27 -12.03 -10.05
N LEU A 24 -13.34 -12.38 -9.14
CA LEU A 24 -13.60 -12.43 -7.70
C LEU A 24 -12.73 -11.47 -6.88
N CYS A 25 -11.70 -10.88 -7.48
CA CYS A 25 -10.81 -9.98 -6.76
C CYS A 25 -10.17 -8.97 -7.70
N PHE A 26 -9.77 -7.83 -7.15
CA PHE A 26 -9.00 -6.82 -7.86
C PHE A 26 -7.85 -6.34 -6.98
N ALA A 27 -6.76 -5.96 -7.65
CA ALA A 27 -5.56 -5.40 -7.08
C ALA A 27 -5.51 -3.92 -7.46
N MET A 28 -5.49 -3.07 -6.45
CA MET A 28 -5.28 -1.65 -6.63
C MET A 28 -3.91 -1.24 -6.13
N VAL A 29 -3.30 -0.26 -6.79
CA VAL A 29 -2.33 0.59 -6.14
C VAL A 29 -3.08 1.23 -5.00
N ASN A 30 -2.75 0.77 -3.82
CA ASN A 30 -3.29 1.36 -2.63
C ASN A 30 -2.36 2.52 -2.27
N LEU A 31 -2.82 3.43 -1.41
CA LEU A 31 -1.87 4.17 -0.60
C LEU A 31 -0.95 3.18 0.17
N ARG A 32 -1.40 1.94 0.47
CA ARG A 32 -0.60 0.81 1.04
C ARG A 32 -1.09 -0.64 0.65
N PRO A 33 -0.32 -1.50 -0.05
CA PRO A 33 -0.82 -2.52 -1.01
C PRO A 33 -1.25 -3.93 -0.53
N VAL A 34 -2.25 -4.58 -1.20
CA VAL A 34 -2.65 -6.03 -1.07
C VAL A 34 -2.94 -6.74 -2.40
N VAL A 35 -2.15 -7.79 -2.71
CA VAL A 35 -2.40 -8.91 -3.67
C VAL A 35 -1.49 -10.10 -3.22
N PRO A 36 -1.40 -11.29 -3.87
CA PRO A 36 -0.66 -12.42 -3.30
C PRO A 36 0.77 -11.99 -3.00
N ALA A 37 1.04 -11.90 -1.70
CA ALA A 37 2.11 -11.05 -1.20
C ALA A 37 3.47 -11.50 -1.72
N GLN A 38 3.63 -12.78 -2.04
CA GLN A 38 4.83 -13.32 -2.66
C GLN A 38 5.04 -12.89 -4.11
N LYS A 39 4.02 -12.92 -4.97
CA LYS A 39 4.18 -12.56 -6.40
C LYS A 39 4.42 -11.06 -6.55
N VAL A 40 3.63 -10.26 -5.83
CA VAL A 40 3.80 -8.80 -5.81
C VAL A 40 5.07 -8.43 -5.08
N GLY A 41 5.33 -9.04 -3.93
CA GLY A 41 6.54 -8.84 -3.15
C GLY A 41 7.81 -9.08 -3.95
N SER A 42 7.93 -10.23 -4.64
CA SER A 42 9.13 -10.55 -5.45
C SER A 42 9.37 -9.53 -6.57
N ARG A 43 8.31 -8.99 -7.18
CA ARG A 43 8.43 -7.97 -8.22
C ARG A 43 8.84 -6.62 -7.64
N LEU A 44 8.23 -6.23 -6.52
CA LEU A 44 8.57 -5.01 -5.80
C LEU A 44 10.00 -5.07 -5.24
N GLU A 45 10.43 -6.21 -4.73
CA GLU A 45 11.78 -6.42 -4.20
C GLU A 45 12.84 -6.16 -5.29
N ASN A 46 12.66 -6.77 -6.46
CA ASN A 46 13.53 -6.57 -7.61
C ASN A 46 13.51 -5.12 -8.12
N TYR A 47 12.33 -4.55 -8.30
CA TYR A 47 12.16 -3.19 -8.82
C TYR A 47 12.80 -2.15 -7.89
N HIS A 48 12.54 -2.26 -6.59
CA HIS A 48 13.09 -1.34 -5.59
C HIS A 48 14.56 -1.64 -5.23
N LYS A 49 15.18 -2.68 -5.80
CA LYS A 49 16.52 -3.18 -5.42
C LYS A 49 16.61 -3.44 -3.91
N ALA A 50 15.54 -3.98 -3.36
CA ALA A 50 15.46 -4.45 -1.98
C ALA A 50 16.03 -5.87 -1.87
N SER A 51 16.28 -6.30 -0.64
CA SER A 51 16.83 -7.63 -0.33
C SER A 51 15.93 -8.45 0.58
N SER A 52 14.83 -7.85 1.04
CA SER A 52 13.86 -8.48 1.92
C SER A 52 12.51 -7.77 1.78
N LEU A 53 11.46 -8.35 2.39
CA LEU A 53 10.12 -7.79 2.45
C LEU A 53 9.57 -7.89 3.87
N THR A 54 8.89 -6.85 4.33
CA THR A 54 8.00 -6.90 5.49
C THR A 54 6.57 -7.08 5.00
N LEU A 55 5.89 -8.12 5.51
CA LEU A 55 4.48 -8.39 5.24
C LEU A 55 3.70 -8.28 6.55
N THR A 56 2.68 -7.42 6.62
CA THR A 56 1.87 -7.24 7.84
C THR A 56 0.37 -7.28 7.56
N ILE A 57 -0.39 -7.95 8.42
CA ILE A 57 -1.86 -7.95 8.42
C ILE A 57 -2.30 -7.46 9.79
N GLN A 58 -3.13 -6.42 9.81
CA GLN A 58 -3.72 -5.89 11.03
C GLN A 58 -5.18 -6.33 11.10
N ASP A 59 -5.42 -7.49 11.72
CA ASP A 59 -6.77 -8.08 11.83
C ASP A 59 -7.46 -7.63 13.12
N GLY A 60 -8.28 -6.59 13.00
CA GLY A 60 -9.05 -6.00 14.09
C GLY A 60 -8.41 -4.74 14.72
N PRO A 61 -9.20 -3.91 15.43
CA PRO A 61 -8.75 -2.62 15.95
C PRO A 61 -7.54 -2.70 16.89
N GLN A 62 -7.48 -3.75 17.72
CA GLN A 62 -6.37 -3.98 18.66
C GLN A 62 -5.07 -4.40 17.97
N ALA A 63 -5.15 -4.88 16.72
CA ALA A 63 -4.00 -5.20 15.89
C ALA A 63 -3.53 -3.99 15.05
N GLY A 64 -4.10 -2.79 15.26
CA GLY A 64 -3.74 -1.57 14.52
C GLY A 64 -4.69 -1.22 13.38
N GLN A 65 -5.68 -2.08 13.05
CA GLN A 65 -6.53 -1.89 11.89
C GLN A 65 -7.24 -0.53 11.88
N THR A 66 -6.95 0.29 10.88
CA THR A 66 -7.52 1.63 10.73
C THR A 66 -8.68 1.69 9.73
N VAL A 67 -8.62 0.88 8.68
CA VAL A 67 -9.70 0.71 7.70
C VAL A 67 -10.38 -0.64 7.97
N PRO A 68 -11.71 -0.67 8.20
CA PRO A 68 -12.45 -1.91 8.51
C PRO A 68 -12.67 -2.75 7.24
N HIS A 69 -11.57 -3.15 6.63
CA HIS A 69 -11.48 -4.03 5.47
C HIS A 69 -10.17 -4.82 5.60
N VAL A 70 -10.19 -6.12 5.31
CA VAL A 70 -8.97 -6.93 5.35
C VAL A 70 -7.98 -6.43 4.30
N HIS A 71 -6.77 -6.10 4.73
CA HIS A 71 -5.66 -5.73 3.86
C HIS A 71 -4.33 -6.18 4.47
N ILE A 72 -3.34 -6.43 3.60
CA ILE A 72 -1.94 -6.66 3.95
C ILE A 72 -1.14 -5.39 3.62
N HIS A 73 0.03 -5.19 4.24
CA HIS A 73 1.03 -4.26 3.74
C HIS A 73 2.22 -5.06 3.21
N ILE A 74 2.76 -4.65 2.06
CA ILE A 74 3.97 -5.22 1.47
C ILE A 74 5.01 -4.11 1.39
N LEU A 75 6.06 -4.19 2.20
CA LEU A 75 7.12 -3.18 2.25
C LEU A 75 8.46 -3.80 1.82
N PRO A 76 9.04 -3.41 0.68
CA PRO A 76 10.39 -3.78 0.32
C PRO A 76 11.42 -3.19 1.30
N ARG A 77 12.38 -4.01 1.72
CA ARG A 77 13.37 -3.69 2.75
C ARG A 77 14.79 -3.75 2.20
N LYS A 78 15.61 -2.76 2.55
CA LYS A 78 17.04 -2.71 2.22
C LYS A 78 17.87 -2.79 3.48
N SER A 79 19.08 -3.34 3.39
CA SER A 79 20.02 -3.29 4.51
C SER A 79 20.24 -1.84 4.96
N GLY A 80 19.99 -1.55 6.24
CA GLY A 80 20.15 -0.22 6.82
C GLY A 80 19.03 0.78 6.50
N ASP A 81 17.88 0.33 6.01
CA ASP A 81 16.71 1.20 5.81
C ASP A 81 16.04 1.67 7.11
N PHE A 82 16.27 0.95 8.20
CA PHE A 82 15.94 1.33 9.58
C PHE A 82 17.14 1.03 10.48
N GLU A 83 17.35 1.86 11.52
CA GLU A 83 18.43 1.64 12.50
C GLU A 83 18.18 0.35 13.30
N LYS A 84 16.92 0.04 13.62
CA LYS A 84 16.49 -1.27 14.14
C LYS A 84 15.29 -1.78 13.34
N SER A 85 15.22 -3.10 13.15
CA SER A 85 14.09 -3.69 12.42
C SER A 85 12.74 -3.45 13.10
N ASP A 86 12.72 -3.29 14.43
CA ASP A 86 11.51 -3.05 15.20
C ASP A 86 10.98 -1.61 15.04
N ASP A 87 11.85 -0.66 14.69
CA ASP A 87 11.49 0.73 14.39
C ASP A 87 10.54 0.82 13.18
N ALA A 88 10.50 -0.22 12.33
CA ALA A 88 9.55 -0.31 11.24
C ALA A 88 8.11 -0.45 11.76
N TYR A 89 7.88 -1.16 12.87
CA TYR A 89 6.56 -1.31 13.48
C TYR A 89 6.15 -0.04 14.21
N ASP A 90 7.06 0.57 14.97
CA ASP A 90 6.83 1.86 15.62
C ASP A 90 6.52 2.94 14.58
N ALA A 91 7.28 2.97 13.47
CA ALA A 91 7.00 3.86 12.35
C ALA A 91 5.65 3.55 11.68
N ILE A 92 5.20 2.30 11.58
CA ILE A 92 3.88 2.01 11.00
C ILE A 92 2.77 2.51 11.95
N ASP A 93 2.86 2.19 13.23
CA ASP A 93 1.87 2.53 14.26
C ASP A 93 1.77 4.03 14.51
N GLU A 94 2.91 4.73 14.61
CA GLU A 94 2.96 6.19 14.74
C GLU A 94 2.33 6.86 13.53
N LYS A 95 2.61 6.36 12.32
CA LYS A 95 2.08 6.93 11.08
C LYS A 95 0.59 6.69 10.91
N GLU A 96 0.05 5.63 11.48
CA GLU A 96 -1.38 5.37 11.51
C GLU A 96 -2.12 6.19 12.56
N LYS A 97 -1.50 6.43 13.72
CA LYS A 97 -2.00 7.38 14.73
C LYS A 97 -1.98 8.82 14.21
N GLU A 98 -0.93 9.22 13.49
CA GLU A 98 -0.83 10.50 12.80
C GLU A 98 -1.92 10.67 11.74
N LEU A 99 -2.24 9.62 10.97
CA LEU A 99 -3.30 9.64 9.95
C LEU A 99 -4.69 9.89 10.55
N LYS A 100 -4.94 9.39 11.77
CA LYS A 100 -6.17 9.67 12.53
C LYS A 100 -6.22 11.08 13.11
N GLN A 101 -5.08 11.77 13.24
CA GLN A 101 -4.98 13.12 13.83
C GLN A 101 -4.79 14.25 12.80
N LYS A 102 -4.46 13.93 11.55
CA LYS A 102 -4.25 14.91 10.48
C LYS A 102 -5.56 15.50 9.96
N LEU A 103 -5.98 16.56 10.64
CA LEU A 103 -6.55 17.73 9.98
C LEU A 103 -5.66 18.98 10.12
N ASP A 104 -4.47 18.94 10.77
CA ASP A 104 -3.69 20.18 10.92
C ASP A 104 -2.15 20.11 11.16
N LEU A 105 -1.47 18.97 11.01
CA LEU A 105 -0.01 18.89 11.28
C LEU A 105 0.87 18.53 10.07
N ASP A 106 0.41 18.88 8.87
CA ASP A 106 1.06 18.58 7.59
C ASP A 106 1.84 19.74 6.96
N LYS A 107 2.77 20.36 7.72
CA LYS A 107 3.60 21.43 7.12
C LYS A 107 4.82 20.91 6.35
N GLU A 108 5.27 19.69 6.60
CA GLU A 108 6.52 19.17 6.00
C GLU A 108 6.36 17.85 5.21
N ARG A 109 5.20 17.20 5.28
CA ARG A 109 4.89 16.06 4.42
C ARG A 109 4.10 16.52 3.21
N LYS A 110 4.70 16.37 2.03
CA LYS A 110 3.99 16.54 0.78
C LYS A 110 3.26 15.24 0.48
N ASP A 111 1.93 15.30 0.49
CA ASP A 111 1.12 14.25 -0.12
C ASP A 111 1.51 14.10 -1.59
N ARG A 112 1.63 12.86 -2.03
CA ARG A 112 1.86 12.56 -3.45
C ARG A 112 0.65 12.98 -4.25
N THR A 113 0.89 13.47 -5.46
CA THR A 113 -0.17 13.82 -6.40
C THR A 113 -0.84 12.56 -6.97
N LEU A 114 -2.09 12.71 -7.42
CA LEU A 114 -2.78 11.64 -8.15
C LEU A 114 -2.03 11.24 -9.43
N GLU A 115 -1.32 12.18 -10.05
CA GLU A 115 -0.48 11.94 -11.23
C GLU A 115 0.66 10.99 -10.90
N GLU A 116 1.45 11.29 -9.85
CA GLU A 116 2.57 10.44 -9.40
C GLU A 116 2.10 9.02 -9.04
N MET A 117 0.95 8.90 -8.36
CA MET A 117 0.37 7.60 -8.04
C MET A 117 -0.09 6.84 -9.29
N SER A 118 -0.62 7.53 -10.29
CA SER A 118 -1.06 6.93 -11.55
C SER A 118 0.13 6.44 -12.38
N GLU A 119 1.21 7.22 -12.46
CA GLU A 119 2.44 6.83 -13.16
C GLU A 119 3.10 5.61 -12.51
N GLU A 120 3.20 5.60 -11.18
CA GLU A 120 3.71 4.47 -10.40
C GLU A 120 2.86 3.21 -10.64
N ALA A 121 1.52 3.35 -10.70
CA ALA A 121 0.62 2.26 -11.04
C ALA A 121 0.86 1.69 -12.44
N ASP A 122 1.07 2.57 -13.42
CA ASP A 122 1.37 2.18 -14.80
C ASP A 122 2.71 1.42 -14.90
N GLU A 123 3.71 1.83 -14.13
CA GLU A 123 4.97 1.08 -14.01
C GLU A 123 4.75 -0.31 -13.42
N TYR A 124 4.00 -0.42 -12.32
CA TYR A 124 3.74 -1.71 -11.69
C TYR A 124 2.89 -2.64 -12.56
N ARG A 125 1.95 -2.11 -13.35
CA ARG A 125 1.21 -2.90 -14.36
C ARG A 125 2.17 -3.59 -15.33
N ARG A 126 3.20 -2.88 -15.82
CA ARG A 126 4.21 -3.43 -16.74
C ARG A 126 5.09 -4.52 -16.13
N LEU A 127 5.26 -4.52 -14.81
CA LEU A 127 6.06 -5.55 -14.10
C LEU A 127 5.29 -6.86 -13.88
N LEU A 128 3.96 -6.80 -13.95
CA LEU A 128 3.05 -7.88 -13.60
C LEU A 128 2.35 -8.53 -14.81
N SER A 129 2.49 -7.92 -15.99
CA SER A 129 2.10 -8.48 -17.29
C SER A 129 2.94 -9.69 -17.69
#